data_AF-A0AAV7HXV2-F1
#
_entry.id   AF-A0AAV7HXV2-F1
#
_cell.length_a   1.000
_cell.length_b   1.000
_cell.length_c   1.000
_cell.angle_alpha   90.00
_cell.angle_beta   90.00
_cell.angle_gamma   90.00
#
_symmetry.space_group_name_H-M   'P 1'
#
loop_
_entity.id
_entity.type
_entity.pdbx_description
1 polymer ?
#
loop_
_entity_poly.entity_id
_entity_poly.type
_entity_poly.pdbx_seq_one_letter_code
_entity_poly.pdbx_strand_id
1 'polypeptide(L)'
;MQEGTVIFSDSKNTLQSLLQLQDNKQRSYLTYKIAAKMVEAQQQQLLVHLVWIPGHSGILGNETADRLAKEATTSVRRTFTPIPFKDLANNSKQKAIKTTE
;
A
#
# COMPACT_ATOMS: atom_id res chain seq x y z
N MET A 1 21.47 -11.64 16.82
CA MET A 1 20.57 -10.47 16.99
C MET A 1 19.53 -10.58 15.89
N GLN A 2 18.25 -10.50 16.22
CA GLN A 2 17.19 -10.59 15.21
C GLN A 2 17.15 -9.25 14.47
N GLU A 3 17.35 -9.24 13.15
CA GLU A 3 17.31 -7.99 12.37
C GLU A 3 15.85 -7.55 12.22
N GLY A 4 15.56 -6.32 12.67
CA GLY A 4 14.26 -5.70 12.56
C GLY A 4 14.23 -4.68 11.43
N THR A 5 13.22 -4.76 10.57
CA THR A 5 12.96 -3.79 9.50
C THR A 5 11.80 -2.89 9.90
N VAL A 6 11.98 -1.58 9.73
CA VAL A 6 10.92 -0.59 9.93
C VAL A 6 10.48 -0.05 8.57
N ILE A 7 9.17 -0.08 8.31
CA ILE A 7 8.56 0.46 7.10
C ILE A 7 7.67 1.63 7.50
N PHE A 8 7.95 2.79 6.93
CA PHE A 8 7.15 4.00 7.11
C PHE A 8 6.14 4.11 5.98
N SER A 9 4.90 4.47 6.29
CA SER A 9 3.83 4.69 5.30
C SER A 9 2.93 5.83 5.71
N ASP A 10 2.52 6.65 4.74
CA ASP A 10 1.54 7.71 4.94
C ASP A 10 0.08 7.27 4.73
N SER A 11 -0.13 6.04 4.23
CA SER A 11 -1.47 5.49 4.04
C SER A 11 -2.08 5.00 5.36
N LYS A 12 -2.65 5.93 6.13
CA LYS A 12 -3.38 5.65 7.38
C LYS A 12 -4.44 4.57 7.20
N ASN A 13 -5.21 4.65 6.11
CA ASN A 13 -6.28 3.69 5.82
C ASN A 13 -5.73 2.27 5.59
N THR A 14 -4.61 2.13 4.88
CA THR A 14 -3.96 0.83 4.68
C THR A 14 -3.48 0.24 6.01
N LEU A 15 -2.82 1.05 6.84
CA LEU A 15 -2.35 0.60 8.16
C LEU A 15 -3.50 0.20 9.08
N GLN A 16 -4.58 0.98 9.13
CA GLN A 16 -5.78 0.63 9.90
C GLN A 16 -6.42 -0.67 9.39
N SER A 17 -6.47 -0.88 8.08
CA SER A 17 -6.99 -2.11 7.48
C SER A 17 -6.16 -3.34 7.86
N LEU A 18 -4.84 -3.20 8.01
CA LEU A 18 -3.93 -4.27 8.45
C LEU A 18 -4.06 -4.55 9.95
N LEU A 19 -4.41 -3.57 10.78
CA LEU A 19 -4.68 -3.78 12.20
C LEU A 19 -6.03 -4.48 12.43
N GLN A 20 -7.03 -4.21 11.58
CA GLN A 20 -8.41 -4.73 11.71
C GLN A 20 -8.67 -5.99 10.87
N LEU A 21 -7.66 -6.87 10.76
CA LEU A 21 -7.74 -8.13 10.00
C LEU A 21 -8.70 -9.18 10.59
N GLN A 22 -9.35 -8.92 11.72
CA GLN A 22 -10.37 -9.80 12.29
C GLN A 22 -11.81 -9.34 11.89
N ASP A 23 -12.08 -8.04 11.79
CA ASP A 23 -13.48 -7.52 11.85
C ASP A 23 -14.15 -7.02 10.57
N ASN A 24 -13.47 -7.00 9.41
CA ASN A 24 -13.94 -6.25 8.24
C ASN A 24 -14.38 -7.13 7.06
N LYS A 25 -15.67 -7.05 6.70
CA LYS A 25 -16.28 -7.74 5.53
C LYS A 25 -15.89 -7.11 4.17
N GLN A 26 -15.32 -5.91 4.15
CA GLN A 26 -14.92 -5.16 2.95
C GLN A 26 -13.41 -4.98 2.85
N ARG A 27 -12.67 -6.07 2.70
CA ARG A 27 -11.21 -6.03 2.53
C ARG A 27 -10.81 -6.06 1.07
N SER A 28 -9.85 -5.20 0.73
CA SER A 28 -9.14 -5.31 -0.54
C SER A 28 -8.24 -6.55 -0.54
N TYR A 29 -8.10 -7.17 -1.70
CA TYR A 29 -7.17 -8.28 -1.90
C TYR A 29 -5.73 -7.93 -1.52
N LEU A 30 -5.32 -6.68 -1.77
CA LEU A 30 -3.97 -6.23 -1.46
C LEU A 30 -3.70 -6.26 0.04
N THR A 31 -4.67 -5.90 0.88
CA THR A 31 -4.54 -5.98 2.35
C THR A 31 -4.26 -7.42 2.80
N TYR A 32 -4.94 -8.41 2.22
CA TYR A 32 -4.68 -9.82 2.50
C TYR A 32 -3.30 -10.27 2.04
N LYS A 33 -2.86 -9.85 0.85
CA LYS A 33 -1.51 -10.16 0.37
C LYS A 33 -0.42 -9.58 1.26
N ILE A 34 -0.59 -8.34 1.70
CA ILE A 34 0.35 -7.70 2.61
C ILE A 34 0.41 -8.47 3.93
N ALA A 35 -0.74 -8.80 4.52
CA ALA A 35 -0.80 -9.58 5.75
C ALA A 35 -0.11 -10.95 5.61
N ALA A 36 -0.36 -11.68 4.51
CA ALA A 36 0.29 -12.95 4.24
C ALA A 36 1.82 -12.80 4.14
N LYS A 37 2.30 -11.74 3.48
CA LYS A 37 3.74 -11.43 3.40
C LYS A 37 4.35 -11.06 4.75
N MET A 38 3.61 -10.41 5.63
CA MET A 38 4.07 -10.13 7.00
C MET A 38 4.23 -11.43 7.80
N VAL A 39 3.30 -12.38 7.66
CA VAL A 39 3.40 -13.70 8.30
C VAL A 39 4.60 -14.48 7.76
N GLU A 40 4.81 -14.48 6.45
CA GLU A 40 5.98 -15.12 5.82
C GLU A 40 7.31 -14.52 6.34
N ALA A 41 7.40 -13.19 6.42
CA ALA A 41 8.55 -12.50 6.99
C ALA A 41 8.82 -12.93 8.44
N GLN A 42 7.77 -13.00 9.27
CA GLN A 42 7.89 -13.45 10.66
C GLN A 42 8.37 -14.91 10.75
N GLN A 43 7.89 -15.80 9.88
CA GLN A 43 8.35 -17.19 9.81
C GLN A 43 9.84 -17.29 9.44
N GLN A 44 10.33 -16.33 8.64
CA GLN A 44 11.75 -16.18 8.30
C GLN A 44 12.55 -15.39 9.36
N GLN A 45 11.98 -15.17 10.55
CA GLN A 45 12.61 -14.42 11.64
C GLN A 45 12.92 -12.95 11.32
N LEU A 46 12.28 -12.39 10.29
CA LEU A 46 12.34 -10.97 9.95
C LEU A 46 11.20 -10.23 10.65
N LEU A 47 11.53 -9.39 11.62
CA LEU A 47 10.54 -8.56 12.31
C LEU A 47 10.26 -7.30 11.49
N VAL A 48 9.00 -7.11 11.09
CA VAL A 48 8.56 -5.94 10.31
C VAL A 48 7.69 -5.04 11.17
N HIS A 49 8.13 -3.80 11.40
CA HIS A 49 7.36 -2.77 12.09
C HIS A 49 6.80 -1.76 11.10
N LEU A 50 5.48 -1.55 11.12
CA LEU A 50 4.83 -0.54 10.29
C LEU A 50 4.60 0.73 11.11
N VAL A 51 5.04 1.88 10.59
CA VAL A 51 4.91 3.18 11.25
C VAL A 51 4.15 4.14 10.34
N TRP A 52 3.12 4.78 10.90
CA TRP A 52 2.41 5.85 10.21
C TRP A 52 3.21 7.15 10.25
N ILE A 53 3.29 7.83 9.11
CA ILE A 53 3.83 9.20 8.99
C ILE A 53 2.83 10.09 8.25
N PRO A 54 2.85 11.42 8.45
CA PRO A 54 2.01 12.31 7.68
C PRO A 54 2.53 12.42 6.22
N GLY A 55 1.61 12.34 5.25
CA GLY A 55 1.92 12.55 3.84
C GLY A 55 2.18 14.03 3.53
N HIS A 56 2.89 14.30 2.42
CA HIS A 56 3.16 15.66 1.91
C HIS A 56 3.72 16.65 2.96
N SER A 57 4.55 16.15 3.88
CA SER A 57 5.03 16.90 5.04
C SER A 57 6.52 17.28 4.96
N GLY A 58 7.16 17.24 3.79
CA GLY A 58 8.59 17.55 3.64
C GLY A 58 9.53 16.38 4.00
N ILE A 59 8.99 15.19 4.29
CA ILE A 59 9.82 14.02 4.64
C ILE A 59 10.39 13.45 3.34
N LEU A 60 11.67 13.74 3.07
CA LEU A 60 12.36 13.39 1.83
C LEU A 60 12.16 11.93 1.42
N GLY A 61 12.25 10.99 2.36
CA GLY A 61 12.06 9.55 2.08
C GLY A 61 10.65 9.21 1.59
N ASN A 62 9.61 9.80 2.21
CA ASN A 62 8.23 9.57 1.81
C ASN A 62 7.91 10.23 0.47
N GLU A 63 8.39 11.46 0.26
CA GLU A 63 8.20 12.19 -0.99
C GLU A 63 8.90 11.50 -2.16
N THR A 64 10.11 10.97 -1.91
CA THR A 64 10.83 10.17 -2.90
C THR A 64 10.06 8.89 -3.23
N ALA A 65 9.52 8.19 -2.23
CA ALA A 65 8.71 6.99 -2.43
C ALA A 65 7.43 7.27 -3.24
N ASP A 66 6.70 8.34 -2.92
CA ASP A 66 5.49 8.76 -3.63
C ASP A 66 5.80 9.15 -5.09
N ARG A 67 6.88 9.92 -5.32
CA ARG A 67 7.32 10.29 -6.67
C ARG A 67 7.66 9.06 -7.51
N LEU A 68 8.47 8.13 -6.97
CA LEU A 68 8.85 6.90 -7.66
C LEU A 68 7.63 6.00 -7.95
N ALA A 69 6.69 5.91 -7.00
CA ALA A 69 5.45 5.16 -7.21
C ALA A 69 4.61 5.76 -8.35
N LYS A 70 4.50 7.09 -8.44
CA LYS A 70 3.81 7.79 -9.54
C LYS A 70 4.49 7.56 -10.89
N GLU A 71 5.82 7.66 -10.95
CA GLU A 71 6.60 7.40 -12.17
C GLU A 71 6.47 5.95 -12.65
N ALA A 72 6.37 4.99 -11.73
CA ALA A 72 6.13 3.59 -12.08
C ALA A 72 4.76 3.36 -12.73
N THR A 73 3.74 4.16 -12.39
CA THR A 73 2.41 4.04 -13.02
C THR A 73 2.39 4.40 -14.51
N THR A 74 3.32 5.24 -14.95
CA THR A 74 3.42 5.71 -16.35
C THR A 74 4.40 4.88 -17.17
N SER A 75 5.39 4.27 -16.50
CA SER A 75 6.54 3.61 -17.14
C SER A 75 6.40 2.09 -17.28
N VAL A 76 5.49 1.45 -16.53
CA VAL A 76 5.30 -0.01 -16.57
C VAL A 76 4.33 -0.41 -17.68
N ARG A 77 4.76 -1.30 -18.59
CA ARG A 77 3.89 -2.03 -19.53
C ARG A 77 2.80 -2.70 -18.70
N ARG A 78 1.55 -2.23 -18.77
CA ARG A 78 0.42 -2.69 -17.94
C ARG A 78 0.39 -4.21 -17.88
N THR A 79 0.94 -4.78 -16.82
CA THR A 79 0.84 -6.20 -16.54
C THR A 79 -0.60 -6.40 -16.10
N PHE A 80 -1.35 -7.26 -16.80
CA PHE A 80 -2.67 -7.68 -16.38
C PHE A 80 -2.54 -8.48 -15.09
N THR A 81 -2.47 -7.79 -13.96
CA THR A 81 -2.67 -8.41 -12.65
C THR A 81 -4.18 -8.59 -12.48
N PRO A 82 -4.68 -9.82 -12.31
CA PRO A 82 -6.09 -10.04 -12.04
C PRO A 82 -6.50 -9.25 -10.80
N ILE A 83 -7.35 -8.24 -11.00
CA ILE A 83 -7.96 -7.49 -9.90
C ILE A 83 -9.09 -8.35 -9.38
N PRO A 84 -9.14 -8.69 -8.08
CA PRO A 84 -10.23 -9.49 -7.58
C PRO A 84 -11.55 -8.78 -7.72
N PHE A 85 -12.60 -9.55 -7.95
CA PHE A 85 -13.93 -9.04 -8.30
C PHE A 85 -14.43 -7.94 -7.36
N LYS A 86 -14.14 -8.05 -6.05
CA LYS A 86 -14.51 -7.06 -5.03
C LYS A 86 -13.81 -5.70 -5.20
N ASP A 87 -12.61 -5.67 -5.77
CA ASP A 87 -11.83 -4.45 -6.01
C ASP A 87 -12.21 -3.77 -7.33
N LEU A 88 -12.94 -4.43 -8.25
CA LEU A 88 -13.44 -3.83 -9.49
C LEU A 88 -14.47 -2.72 -9.22
N ALA A 89 -15.31 -2.88 -8.20
CA ALA A 89 -16.39 -1.95 -7.88
C ALA A 89 -15.90 -0.58 -7.35
N ASN A 90 -14.67 -0.50 -6.84
CA ASN A 90 -14.10 0.72 -6.23
C ASN A 90 -13.27 1.58 -7.21
N ASN A 91 -13.00 1.12 -8.44
CA ASN A 91 -12.10 1.80 -9.39
C ASN A 91 -12.75 2.96 -10.19
N SER A 92 -13.97 3.37 -9.85
CA SER A 92 -14.73 4.36 -10.63
C SER A 92 -14.32 5.83 -10.40
N LYS A 93 -13.37 6.15 -9.51
CA LYS A 93 -13.07 7.54 -9.11
C LYS A 93 -11.80 8.17 -9.70
N GLN A 94 -11.03 7.48 -10.55
CA GLN A 94 -9.86 8.08 -11.22
C GLN A 94 -10.17 8.78 -12.56
N LYS A 95 -11.32 9.46 -12.64
CA LYS A 95 -11.61 10.48 -13.68
C LYS A 95 -11.75 11.85 -13.01
N ALA A 96 -10.62 12.41 -12.59
CA ALA A 96 -10.53 13.83 -12.24
C ALA A 96 -9.13 14.36 -12.57
N ILE A 97 -8.66 14.10 -13.80
CA ILE A 97 -7.67 14.97 -14.41
C ILE A 97 -8.51 16.09 -15.06
N LYS A 98 -8.60 17.24 -14.39
CA LYS A 98 -9.11 18.46 -15.00
C LYS A 98 -8.12 18.84 -16.11
N THR A 99 -8.51 18.62 -17.37
CA THR A 99 -7.97 19.37 -18.50
C THR A 99 -8.92 20.54 -18.71
N THR A 100 -8.45 21.74 -18.39
CA THR A 100 -9.05 22.99 -18.88
C THR A 100 -7.86 23.91 -19.16
N GLU A 101 -7.53 24.04 -20.43
CA GLU A 101 -7.00 25.29 -20.99
C GLU A 101 -8.17 26.22 -21.27
#